data_AF-A0A067EPW0-F1
#
_entry.id   AF-A0A067EPW0-F1
#
_cell.length_a   1.000
_cell.length_b   1.000
_cell.length_c   1.000
_cell.angle_alpha   90.00
_cell.angle_beta   90.00
_cell.angle_gamma   90.00
#
_symmetry.space_group_name_H-M   'P 1'
#
loop_
_entity.id
_entity.type
_entity.pdbx_description
1 polymer ?
#
loop_
_entity_poly.entity_id
_entity_poly.type
_entity_poly.pdbx_seq_one_letter_code
_entity_poly.pdbx_strand_id
1 'polypeptide(L)'
;MADNELPVDQVATMDLNDDAVQRHQFSDRVLIKSILTRPDGGAGLAGRQVRVGGWVKTGREQGKGSFAFLEVNDGSCPANLQVIVDKDVADLGQLVPTGTCVYVEGMLKNPPEGTKQKIELRVQKVVDVGMVDPAKYPIPKTKLTLEFLRDRIPFRPRTNTIAAVARIRNALAYATHTFLQKQGFLYIHTPIITTSDCEGAGEMFQVTTLISDADKLEKELIKNPPPSEADIEAAKLVIKEKGEAVAKLKSDKAGREAISASVTELTKAKENLAKLEERSKLKPGIPQKDGKIDYTQDFFARQAFLTVSGQLQVETYACAVSNVYTFGPTFRAEHSHTSRHLAEFWMVEPEMAFSDLKDDMNCAEAYVKFMCDWLLDHCFDDMEFMAKNYDKSCINRLRMVASTPFERITYTEAVELLEVAVKEGKHFENKVEWGIDLASEHERYLTEVKFQKPVIVYNYPKGIKAFYMRLNDDLKTVAAMDVLVPKVTCFFKKFQALDWLLYFIFF
;
A
#
# COMPACT_ATOMS: atom_id res chain seq x y z
N MET A 1 12.33 -11.41 41.87
CA MET A 1 13.49 -12.24 41.47
C MET A 1 12.93 -13.58 41.05
N ALA A 2 12.71 -13.72 39.74
CA ALA A 2 12.44 -14.95 39.01
C ALA A 2 12.62 -14.56 37.54
N ASP A 3 13.33 -15.39 36.81
CA ASP A 3 14.09 -15.06 35.61
C ASP A 3 13.26 -14.62 34.40
N ASN A 4 13.69 -13.52 33.79
CA ASN A 4 13.28 -13.05 32.48
C ASN A 4 14.21 -13.70 31.45
N GLU A 5 13.79 -14.81 30.84
CA GLU A 5 14.41 -15.29 29.60
C GLU A 5 13.41 -15.15 28.46
N LEU A 6 13.85 -14.46 27.42
CA LEU A 6 13.15 -14.26 26.15
C LEU A 6 13.13 -15.59 25.39
N PRO A 7 12.06 -15.93 24.65
CA PRO A 7 12.14 -17.02 23.69
C PRO A 7 13.09 -16.63 22.57
N VAL A 8 14.11 -17.47 22.43
CA VAL A 8 15.23 -17.37 21.52
C VAL A 8 14.95 -18.37 20.41
N ASP A 9 14.73 -17.92 19.17
CA ASP A 9 15.01 -18.74 17.98
C ASP A 9 14.92 -17.90 16.69
N GLN A 10 15.94 -17.03 16.54
CA GLN A 10 16.52 -16.57 15.27
C GLN A 10 17.63 -15.52 15.50
N VAL A 11 17.81 -15.04 16.75
CA VAL A 11 18.93 -14.19 17.17
C VAL A 11 20.10 -15.00 17.78
N ALA A 12 19.87 -16.22 18.29
CA ALA A 12 20.92 -16.99 18.98
C ALA A 12 21.75 -17.95 18.11
N THR A 13 21.61 -17.89 16.79
CA THR A 13 22.55 -18.59 15.89
C THR A 13 23.52 -17.65 15.19
N MET A 14 23.64 -16.39 15.62
CA MET A 14 24.86 -15.64 15.34
C MET A 14 25.94 -16.16 16.28
N ASP A 15 26.70 -17.14 15.80
CA ASP A 15 27.95 -17.55 16.42
C ASP A 15 28.79 -16.29 16.63
N LEU A 16 29.00 -15.89 17.88
CA LEU A 16 29.85 -14.75 18.20
C LEU A 16 31.31 -15.02 17.81
N ASN A 17 31.64 -16.27 17.45
CA ASN A 17 32.91 -16.67 16.84
C ASN A 17 32.99 -16.36 15.33
N ASP A 18 31.90 -15.93 14.67
CA ASP A 18 31.97 -15.39 13.32
C ASP A 18 32.53 -13.95 13.38
N ASP A 19 33.85 -13.93 13.43
CA ASP A 19 34.75 -12.78 13.42
C ASP A 19 34.64 -11.93 12.14
N ALA A 20 33.90 -12.40 11.14
CA ALA A 20 33.82 -11.76 9.84
C ALA A 20 32.73 -10.67 9.80
N VAL A 21 33.13 -9.46 9.41
CA VAL A 21 32.16 -8.44 9.01
C VAL A 21 31.58 -8.84 7.64
N GLN A 22 30.32 -9.25 7.63
CA GLN A 22 29.65 -9.64 6.40
C GLN A 22 29.36 -8.41 5.53
N ARG A 23 29.99 -8.36 4.35
CA ARG A 23 29.63 -7.39 3.32
C ARG A 23 28.29 -7.76 2.71
N HIS A 24 27.53 -6.75 2.30
CA HIS A 24 26.30 -6.98 1.58
C HIS A 24 26.58 -7.71 0.26
N GLN A 25 25.74 -8.67 -0.12
CA GLN A 25 25.99 -9.54 -1.29
C GLN A 25 26.19 -8.76 -2.59
N PHE A 26 25.52 -7.62 -2.73
CA PHE A 26 25.51 -6.81 -3.96
C PHE A 26 26.32 -5.51 -3.85
N SER A 27 27.09 -5.31 -2.77
CA SER A 27 27.91 -4.10 -2.60
C SER A 27 29.00 -4.29 -1.55
N ASP A 28 30.13 -3.58 -1.66
CA ASP A 28 31.16 -3.56 -0.61
C ASP A 28 30.71 -2.94 0.73
N ARG A 29 29.48 -2.44 0.83
CA ARG A 29 28.92 -1.84 2.04
C ARG A 29 28.63 -2.89 3.10
N VAL A 30 28.96 -2.54 4.34
CA VAL A 30 28.49 -3.20 5.57
C VAL A 30 27.28 -2.43 6.09
N LEU A 31 26.16 -3.12 6.30
CA LEU A 31 24.95 -2.49 6.84
C LEU A 31 25.14 -2.12 8.30
N ILE A 32 24.66 -0.94 8.71
CA ILE A 32 24.76 -0.48 10.10
C ILE A 32 24.06 -1.45 11.05
N LYS A 33 22.90 -2.02 10.64
CA LYS A 33 22.19 -3.05 11.40
C LYS A 33 23.12 -4.21 11.78
N SER A 34 23.89 -4.74 10.83
CA SER A 34 24.79 -5.90 11.06
C SER A 34 25.91 -5.63 12.08
N ILE A 35 26.23 -4.35 12.33
CA ILE A 35 27.20 -3.93 13.34
C ILE A 35 26.51 -3.74 14.68
N LEU A 36 25.42 -2.96 14.71
CA LEU A 36 24.83 -2.44 15.95
C LEU A 36 23.84 -3.39 16.62
N THR A 37 23.19 -4.29 15.88
CA THR A 37 22.19 -5.23 16.45
C THR A 37 22.80 -6.53 16.95
N ARG A 38 24.14 -6.65 16.97
CA ARG A 38 24.81 -7.76 17.64
C ARG A 38 24.55 -7.68 19.16
N PRO A 39 24.53 -8.82 19.89
CA PRO A 39 24.35 -8.83 21.34
C PRO A 39 25.37 -7.97 22.11
N ASP A 40 26.61 -7.92 21.60
CA ASP A 40 27.70 -7.07 22.12
C ASP A 40 27.63 -5.61 21.67
N GLY A 41 26.63 -5.24 20.86
CA GLY A 41 26.47 -3.94 20.20
C GLY A 41 27.63 -3.58 19.26
N GLY A 42 28.31 -4.59 18.72
CA GLY A 42 29.39 -4.44 17.74
C GLY A 42 30.79 -4.37 18.35
N ALA A 43 30.95 -4.44 19.67
CA ALA A 43 32.24 -4.31 20.34
C ALA A 43 33.27 -5.37 19.89
N GLY A 44 32.83 -6.61 19.62
CA GLY A 44 33.67 -7.68 19.08
C GLY A 44 34.18 -7.43 17.66
N LEU A 45 33.63 -6.45 16.94
CA LEU A 45 34.09 -6.06 15.60
C LEU A 45 35.20 -4.99 15.63
N ALA A 46 35.67 -4.58 16.82
CA ALA A 46 36.77 -3.62 16.93
C ALA A 46 38.04 -4.14 16.23
N GLY A 47 38.73 -3.25 15.52
CA GLY A 47 39.90 -3.55 14.70
C GLY A 47 39.57 -3.99 13.26
N ARG A 48 38.30 -4.28 12.95
CA ARG A 48 37.88 -4.64 11.59
C ARG A 48 37.73 -3.42 10.69
N GLN A 49 38.13 -3.56 9.43
CA GLN A 49 37.97 -2.54 8.40
C GLN A 49 36.64 -2.73 7.67
N VAL A 50 35.88 -1.65 7.52
CA VAL A 50 34.53 -1.68 6.94
C VAL A 50 34.30 -0.48 6.02
N ARG A 51 33.39 -0.66 5.05
CA ARG A 51 32.81 0.45 4.29
C ARG A 51 31.36 0.67 4.68
N VAL A 52 31.03 1.85 5.18
CA VAL A 52 29.66 2.20 5.58
C VAL A 52 29.19 3.37 4.72
N GLY A 53 27.94 3.28 4.26
CA GLY A 53 27.28 4.33 3.49
C GLY A 53 25.93 4.66 4.09
N GLY A 54 25.60 5.95 4.20
CA GLY A 54 24.33 6.40 4.74
C GLY A 54 24.20 7.92 4.74
N TRP A 55 23.21 8.42 5.48
CA TRP A 55 22.95 9.85 5.59
C TRP A 55 23.30 10.35 6.99
N VAL A 56 23.93 11.52 7.03
CA VAL A 56 24.27 12.21 8.27
C VAL A 56 22.98 12.73 8.92
N LYS A 57 22.65 12.19 10.09
CA LYS A 57 21.55 12.66 10.93
C LYS A 57 21.97 13.91 11.71
N THR A 58 23.12 13.83 12.34
CA THR A 58 23.74 14.91 13.11
C THR A 58 25.23 14.92 12.83
N GLY A 59 25.77 16.06 12.38
CA GLY A 59 27.21 16.29 12.28
C GLY A 59 27.64 17.44 13.17
N ARG A 60 28.86 17.37 13.71
CA ARG A 60 29.52 18.50 14.40
C ARG A 60 31.04 18.39 14.31
N GLU A 61 31.70 19.52 14.13
CA GLU A 61 33.16 19.64 14.29
C GLU A 61 33.54 19.68 15.78
N GLN A 62 34.68 19.10 16.13
CA GLN A 62 35.24 19.10 17.48
C GLN A 62 36.77 19.29 17.46
N GLY A 63 37.35 19.51 18.64
CA GLY A 63 38.80 19.75 18.79
C GLY A 63 39.27 21.01 18.05
N LYS A 64 38.44 22.06 18.03
CA LYS A 64 38.68 23.29 17.24
C LYS A 64 38.79 23.03 15.73
N GLY A 65 37.98 22.12 15.21
CA GLY A 65 37.94 21.77 13.78
C GLY A 65 38.98 20.73 13.37
N SER A 66 39.60 20.01 14.31
CA SER A 66 40.55 18.95 14.01
C SER A 66 39.88 17.66 13.49
N PHE A 67 38.63 17.42 13.87
CA PHE A 67 37.85 16.26 13.44
C PHE A 67 36.35 16.51 13.55
N ALA A 68 35.53 15.72 12.87
CA ALA A 68 34.08 15.77 12.92
C ALA A 68 33.49 14.48 13.50
N PHE A 69 32.45 14.62 14.33
CA PHE A 69 31.56 13.53 14.72
C PHE A 69 30.33 13.56 13.83
N LEU A 70 30.05 12.43 13.17
CA LEU A 70 28.87 12.21 12.36
C LEU A 70 28.06 11.06 12.96
N GLU A 71 26.76 11.27 13.16
CA GLU A 71 25.80 10.19 13.36
C GLU A 71 25.24 9.79 12.01
N VAL A 72 25.66 8.62 11.51
CA VAL A 72 25.26 8.12 10.19
C VAL A 72 24.19 7.06 10.36
N ASN A 73 23.14 7.13 9.54
CA ASN A 73 22.10 6.11 9.45
C ASN A 73 21.87 5.73 7.99
N ASP A 74 21.79 4.44 7.72
CA ASP A 74 21.59 3.88 6.37
C ASP A 74 20.14 3.38 6.16
N GLY A 75 19.26 3.57 7.14
CA GLY A 75 17.88 3.10 7.14
C GLY A 75 17.69 1.64 7.55
N SER A 76 18.75 0.85 7.72
CA SER A 76 18.65 -0.58 8.03
C SER A 76 18.14 -0.88 9.44
N CYS A 77 18.37 0.02 10.39
CA CYS A 77 17.86 -0.04 11.76
C CYS A 77 17.58 1.38 12.33
N PRO A 78 16.90 1.50 13.49
CA PRO A 78 16.71 2.78 14.17
C PRO A 78 18.00 3.45 14.65
N ALA A 79 19.03 2.65 14.99
CA ALA A 79 20.26 3.13 15.59
C ALA A 79 21.18 3.86 14.59
N ASN A 80 21.95 4.83 15.07
CA ASN A 80 22.94 5.56 14.28
C ASN A 80 24.35 5.03 14.62
N LEU A 81 25.19 4.84 13.60
CA LEU A 81 26.61 4.58 13.82
C LEU A 81 27.34 5.90 14.03
N GLN A 82 28.15 5.98 15.09
CA GLN A 82 29.08 7.09 15.27
C GLN A 82 30.26 6.93 14.32
N VAL A 83 30.47 7.93 13.46
CA VAL A 83 31.54 7.99 12.47
C VAL A 83 32.39 9.22 12.76
N ILE A 84 33.70 9.05 12.80
CA ILE A 84 34.65 10.11 13.12
C ILE A 84 35.59 10.32 11.95
N VAL A 85 35.68 11.55 11.49
CA VAL A 85 36.50 11.94 10.33
C VAL A 85 37.49 13.01 10.78
N ASP A 86 38.77 12.73 10.67
CA ASP A 86 39.82 13.72 10.95
C ASP A 86 39.95 14.69 9.77
N LYS A 87 40.32 15.96 10.06
CA LYS A 87 40.46 17.02 9.04
C LYS A 87 41.45 16.66 7.94
N ASP A 88 42.46 15.86 8.27
CA ASP A 88 43.48 15.41 7.31
C ASP A 88 42.93 14.39 6.29
N VAL A 89 41.76 13.81 6.56
CA VAL A 89 41.11 12.83 5.67
C VAL A 89 40.19 13.49 4.65
N ALA A 90 39.45 14.55 5.03
CA ALA A 90 38.51 15.24 4.16
C ALA A 90 38.10 16.63 4.69
N ASP A 91 37.51 17.45 3.81
CA ASP A 91 36.88 18.72 4.20
C ASP A 91 35.64 18.47 5.08
N LEU A 92 35.78 18.75 6.37
CA LEU A 92 34.75 18.50 7.38
C LEU A 92 33.46 19.30 7.12
N GLY A 93 33.59 20.52 6.56
CA GLY A 93 32.45 21.40 6.30
C GLY A 93 31.46 20.82 5.28
N GLN A 94 31.95 19.95 4.38
CA GLN A 94 31.13 19.27 3.38
C GLN A 94 30.40 18.04 3.93
N LEU A 95 30.87 17.49 5.06
CA LEU A 95 30.35 16.25 5.64
C LEU A 95 29.31 16.49 6.74
N VAL A 96 29.53 17.54 7.54
CA VAL A 96 28.75 17.86 8.74
C VAL A 96 27.26 18.20 8.50
N PRO A 97 26.86 18.80 7.37
CA PRO A 97 25.45 19.13 7.15
C PRO A 97 24.52 17.92 7.26
N THR A 98 23.37 18.10 7.91
CA THR A 98 22.36 17.05 8.01
C THR A 98 21.76 16.74 6.63
N GLY A 99 21.58 15.46 6.36
CA GLY A 99 21.11 14.96 5.08
C GLY A 99 22.21 14.70 4.07
N THR A 100 23.47 15.06 4.36
CA THR A 100 24.62 14.70 3.53
C THR A 100 24.73 13.19 3.40
N CYS A 101 24.88 12.73 2.17
CA CYS A 101 25.17 11.32 1.89
C CYS A 101 26.67 11.10 2.03
N VAL A 102 27.09 10.13 2.83
CA VAL A 102 28.49 9.78 3.02
C VAL A 102 28.69 8.31 2.72
N TYR A 103 29.75 8.00 1.98
CA TYR A 103 30.26 6.64 1.81
C TYR A 103 31.73 6.62 2.21
N VAL A 104 32.04 5.92 3.30
CA VAL A 104 33.33 6.00 3.98
C VAL A 104 33.90 4.63 4.28
N GLU A 105 35.23 4.53 4.24
CA GLU A 105 36.01 3.37 4.63
C GLU A 105 36.80 3.71 5.90
N GLY A 106 36.78 2.81 6.87
CA GLY A 106 37.47 3.03 8.13
C GLY A 106 37.56 1.79 8.99
N MET A 107 38.14 1.98 10.18
CA MET A 107 38.33 0.93 11.18
C MET A 107 37.34 1.12 12.32
N LEU A 108 36.65 0.04 12.68
CA LEU A 108 35.81 -0.01 13.88
C LEU A 108 36.69 0.02 15.12
N LYS A 109 36.34 0.83 16.13
CA LYS A 109 37.06 0.93 17.40
C LYS A 109 36.08 0.97 18.57
N ASN A 110 36.54 0.45 19.70
CA ASN A 110 35.88 0.67 20.98
C ASN A 110 36.09 2.14 21.38
N PRO A 111 35.02 2.87 21.71
CA PRO A 111 35.12 4.23 22.20
C PRO A 111 35.71 4.25 23.64
N PRO A 112 36.16 5.42 24.13
CA PRO A 112 36.71 5.55 25.48
C PRO A 112 35.75 5.10 26.58
N GLU A 113 36.28 4.68 27.72
CA GLU A 113 35.46 4.24 28.86
C GLU A 113 34.50 5.34 29.33
N GLY A 114 33.24 4.97 29.59
CA GLY A 114 32.18 5.90 30.00
C GLY A 114 31.35 6.51 28.87
N THR A 115 31.64 6.22 27.60
CA THR A 115 30.74 6.59 26.48
C THR A 115 29.54 5.65 26.37
N LYS A 116 28.40 6.17 25.92
CA LYS A 116 27.18 5.37 25.73
C LYS A 116 27.25 4.44 24.52
N GLN A 117 28.02 4.80 23.51
CA GLN A 117 28.24 4.00 22.32
C GLN A 117 29.15 2.82 22.68
N LYS A 118 28.92 1.66 22.06
CA LYS A 118 29.77 0.47 22.23
C LYS A 118 30.82 0.33 21.12
N ILE A 119 30.58 0.97 19.97
CA ILE A 119 31.47 0.94 18.81
C ILE A 119 31.38 2.26 18.05
N GLU A 120 32.50 2.68 17.44
CA GLU A 120 32.58 3.83 16.54
C GLU A 120 33.45 3.50 15.31
N LEU A 121 33.23 4.20 14.20
CA LEU A 121 34.02 4.07 12.98
C LEU A 121 34.99 5.24 12.85
N ARG A 122 36.29 4.95 12.84
CA ARG A 122 37.35 5.93 12.53
C ARG A 122 37.65 5.89 11.04
N VAL A 123 37.26 6.94 10.32
CA VAL A 123 37.38 7.01 8.86
C VAL A 123 38.84 7.18 8.47
N GLN A 124 39.27 6.34 7.54
CA GLN A 124 40.60 6.39 6.92
C GLN A 124 40.52 6.94 5.50
N LYS A 125 39.37 6.76 4.84
CA LYS A 125 39.13 7.25 3.49
C LYS A 125 37.65 7.61 3.31
N VAL A 126 37.40 8.80 2.79
CA VAL A 126 36.08 9.16 2.25
C VAL A 126 36.02 8.68 0.80
N VAL A 127 35.08 7.78 0.50
CA VAL A 127 34.95 7.18 -0.83
C VAL A 127 34.08 8.06 -1.72
N ASP A 128 32.96 8.55 -1.21
CA ASP A 128 32.06 9.45 -1.94
C ASP A 128 31.23 10.32 -0.97
N VAL A 129 30.82 11.51 -1.44
CA VAL A 129 30.02 12.48 -0.68
C VAL A 129 28.96 13.12 -1.58
N GLY A 130 27.70 12.92 -1.22
CA GLY A 130 26.58 13.69 -1.77
C GLY A 130 26.28 14.90 -0.90
N MET A 131 26.78 16.07 -1.28
CA MET A 131 26.63 17.32 -0.53
C MET A 131 25.18 17.79 -0.45
N VAL A 132 24.88 18.54 0.62
CA VAL A 132 23.57 19.17 0.84
C VAL A 132 23.76 20.65 1.13
N ASP A 133 22.94 21.48 0.48
CA ASP A 133 22.77 22.89 0.83
C ASP A 133 21.95 22.96 2.14
N PRO A 134 22.55 23.32 3.29
CA PRO A 134 21.87 23.32 4.58
C PRO A 134 20.69 24.29 4.63
N ALA A 135 20.73 25.38 3.83
CA ALA A 135 19.68 26.38 3.79
C ALA A 135 18.44 25.90 3.04
N LYS A 136 18.58 24.89 2.18
CA LYS A 136 17.48 24.32 1.37
C LYS A 136 17.00 22.96 1.88
N TYR A 137 17.65 22.39 2.90
CA TYR A 137 17.29 21.07 3.39
C TYR A 137 15.90 21.07 4.06
N PRO A 138 14.94 20.26 3.59
CA PRO A 138 13.53 20.41 3.95
C PRO A 138 13.14 19.84 5.32
N ILE A 139 14.06 19.13 5.99
CA ILE A 139 13.82 18.53 7.32
C ILE A 139 14.63 19.31 8.37
N PRO A 140 14.00 20.19 9.16
CA PRO A 140 14.72 20.94 10.18
C PRO A 140 15.14 20.05 11.35
N LYS A 141 16.18 20.48 12.08
CA LYS A 141 16.68 19.84 13.32
C LYS A 141 15.79 20.16 14.55
N THR A 142 14.48 20.11 14.39
CA THR A 142 13.51 20.40 15.46
C THR A 142 12.57 19.21 15.65
N LYS A 143 11.76 19.23 16.70
CA LYS A 143 10.68 18.25 16.86
C LYS A 143 9.64 18.48 15.75
N LEU A 144 9.40 17.46 14.94
CA LEU A 144 8.47 17.50 13.82
C LEU A 144 7.12 16.91 14.23
N THR A 145 6.03 17.52 13.77
CA THR A 145 4.68 16.96 13.89
C THR A 145 4.42 15.96 12.77
N LEU A 146 3.44 15.07 12.95
CA LEU A 146 3.06 14.13 11.89
C LEU A 146 2.43 14.87 10.70
N GLU A 147 1.73 15.97 10.95
CA GLU A 147 1.12 16.86 9.95
C GLU A 147 2.19 17.46 9.06
N PHE A 148 3.26 18.03 9.63
CA PHE A 148 4.39 18.55 8.87
C PHE A 148 5.03 17.48 7.98
N LEU A 149 5.13 16.24 8.48
CA LEU A 149 5.68 15.13 7.71
C LEU A 149 4.76 14.69 6.56
N ARG A 150 3.43 14.86 6.68
CA ARG A 150 2.48 14.59 5.58
C ARG A 150 2.68 15.58 4.43
N ASP A 151 3.12 16.80 4.69
CA ASP A 151 3.43 17.81 3.66
C ASP A 151 4.84 17.67 3.03
N ARG A 152 5.63 16.68 3.50
CA ARG A 152 7.03 16.45 3.09
C ARG A 152 7.26 15.00 2.66
N ILE A 153 6.37 14.46 1.85
CA ILE A 153 6.31 13.03 1.46
C ILE A 153 7.66 12.47 0.95
N PRO A 154 8.42 13.12 0.05
CA PRO A 154 9.67 12.54 -0.46
C PRO A 154 10.78 12.44 0.59
N PHE A 155 10.71 13.27 1.64
CA PHE A 155 11.77 13.41 2.64
C PHE A 155 11.43 12.77 3.98
N ARG A 156 10.14 12.65 4.32
CA ARG A 156 9.70 12.07 5.60
C ARG A 156 10.28 10.68 5.89
N PRO A 157 10.58 9.77 4.93
CA PRO A 157 11.20 8.48 5.22
C PRO A 157 12.59 8.59 5.86
N ARG A 158 13.25 9.74 5.74
CA ARG A 158 14.54 10.01 6.41
C ARG A 158 14.39 10.35 7.90
N THR A 159 13.17 10.41 8.43
CA THR A 159 12.90 10.60 9.87
C THR A 159 12.75 9.26 10.57
N ASN A 160 13.08 9.19 11.86
CA ASN A 160 13.10 7.93 12.60
C ASN A 160 11.70 7.28 12.66
N THR A 161 10.66 8.09 12.84
CA THR A 161 9.27 7.61 12.89
C THR A 161 8.85 6.95 11.58
N ILE A 162 8.98 7.63 10.45
CA ILE A 162 8.49 7.08 9.18
C ILE A 162 9.37 5.93 8.71
N ALA A 163 10.68 5.96 8.98
CA ALA A 163 11.57 4.83 8.71
C ALA A 163 11.15 3.59 9.50
N ALA A 164 10.83 3.75 10.79
CA ALA A 164 10.36 2.64 11.63
C ALA A 164 9.01 2.08 11.15
N VAL A 165 8.05 2.95 10.80
CA VAL A 165 6.78 2.51 10.18
C VAL A 165 7.04 1.75 8.87
N ALA A 166 7.95 2.22 8.02
CA ALA A 166 8.26 1.56 6.75
C ALA A 166 8.90 0.17 6.96
N ARG A 167 9.84 0.03 7.90
CA ARG A 167 10.45 -1.27 8.25
C ARG A 167 9.41 -2.23 8.84
N ILE A 168 8.56 -1.77 9.75
CA ILE A 168 7.47 -2.57 10.33
C ILE A 168 6.49 -3.02 9.25
N ARG A 169 6.05 -2.12 8.36
CA ARG A 169 5.13 -2.46 7.26
C ARG A 169 5.75 -3.50 6.30
N ASN A 170 7.02 -3.36 5.98
CA ASN A 170 7.76 -4.34 5.18
C ASN A 170 7.80 -5.71 5.86
N ALA A 171 8.12 -5.74 7.16
CA ALA A 171 8.18 -6.99 7.92
C ALA A 171 6.82 -7.68 7.98
N LEU A 172 5.74 -6.93 8.20
CA LEU A 172 4.37 -7.47 8.19
C LEU A 172 3.99 -8.03 6.82
N ALA A 173 4.28 -7.32 5.72
CA ALA A 173 3.99 -7.83 4.37
C ALA A 173 4.74 -9.14 4.09
N TYR A 174 6.02 -9.20 4.46
CA TYR A 174 6.81 -10.43 4.34
C TYR A 174 6.27 -11.57 5.22
N ALA A 175 5.87 -11.25 6.45
CA ALA A 175 5.27 -12.20 7.37
C ALA A 175 3.94 -12.74 6.83
N THR A 176 3.11 -11.89 6.23
CA THR A 176 1.85 -12.31 5.59
C THR A 176 2.08 -13.38 4.53
N HIS A 177 2.99 -13.10 3.58
CA HIS A 177 3.33 -14.08 2.56
C HIS A 177 3.91 -15.36 3.17
N THR A 178 4.77 -15.22 4.19
CA THR A 178 5.38 -16.36 4.89
C THR A 178 4.33 -17.24 5.58
N PHE A 179 3.38 -16.63 6.30
CA PHE A 179 2.31 -17.36 7.00
C PHE A 179 1.45 -18.13 6.00
N LEU A 180 0.87 -17.42 5.04
CA LEU A 180 -0.09 -18.00 4.10
C LEU A 180 0.55 -19.09 3.25
N GLN A 181 1.77 -18.87 2.74
CA GLN A 181 2.46 -19.90 1.95
C GLN A 181 2.87 -21.12 2.80
N LYS A 182 3.25 -20.94 4.07
CA LYS A 182 3.50 -22.07 4.99
C LYS A 182 2.24 -22.89 5.26
N GLN A 183 1.07 -22.27 5.20
CA GLN A 183 -0.24 -22.93 5.30
C GLN A 183 -0.78 -23.43 3.95
N GLY A 184 0.03 -23.41 2.88
CA GLY A 184 -0.32 -23.95 1.57
C GLY A 184 -1.17 -23.03 0.69
N PHE A 185 -1.31 -21.75 1.04
CA PHE A 185 -2.05 -20.80 0.21
C PHE A 185 -1.23 -20.32 -1.00
N LEU A 186 -1.90 -20.15 -2.15
CA LEU A 186 -1.31 -19.56 -3.34
C LEU A 186 -1.64 -18.06 -3.45
N TYR A 187 -0.62 -17.26 -3.79
CA TYR A 187 -0.80 -15.83 -4.02
C TYR A 187 -1.40 -15.58 -5.41
N ILE A 188 -2.56 -14.95 -5.47
CA ILE A 188 -3.32 -14.64 -6.67
C ILE A 188 -3.37 -13.13 -6.88
N HIS A 189 -3.02 -12.69 -8.09
CA HIS A 189 -3.19 -11.30 -8.51
C HIS A 189 -4.60 -11.10 -9.07
N THR A 190 -5.45 -10.42 -8.30
CA THR A 190 -6.80 -10.07 -8.73
C THR A 190 -6.82 -8.79 -9.59
N PRO A 191 -7.76 -8.66 -10.55
CA PRO A 191 -7.91 -7.45 -11.35
C PRO A 191 -8.24 -6.24 -10.48
N ILE A 192 -7.56 -5.11 -10.73
CA ILE A 192 -7.84 -3.84 -10.04
C ILE A 192 -8.97 -3.06 -10.72
N ILE A 193 -9.01 -3.10 -12.06
CA ILE A 193 -10.13 -2.54 -12.81
C ILE A 193 -11.22 -3.61 -12.89
N THR A 194 -12.42 -3.25 -12.44
CA THR A 194 -13.58 -4.14 -12.39
C THR A 194 -14.78 -3.48 -13.08
N THR A 195 -15.69 -4.31 -13.57
CA THR A 195 -17.01 -3.87 -14.06
C THR A 195 -18.13 -4.36 -13.14
N SER A 196 -17.75 -4.93 -12.00
CA SER A 196 -18.62 -5.51 -10.99
C SER A 196 -18.41 -4.79 -9.68
N ASP A 197 -19.52 -4.50 -8.99
CA ASP A 197 -19.51 -4.07 -7.60
C ASP A 197 -19.50 -5.33 -6.72
N CYS A 198 -18.45 -5.49 -5.92
CA CYS A 198 -18.22 -6.67 -5.09
C CYS A 198 -19.08 -6.67 -3.83
N GLU A 199 -19.30 -5.50 -3.23
CA GLU A 199 -19.96 -5.37 -1.92
C GLU A 199 -21.40 -4.82 -2.06
N GLY A 200 -21.73 -4.18 -3.19
CA GLY A 200 -23.09 -3.71 -3.50
C GLY A 200 -23.54 -2.48 -2.72
N ALA A 201 -22.67 -1.90 -1.89
CA ALA A 201 -23.02 -0.86 -0.92
C ALA A 201 -22.07 0.35 -0.91
N GLY A 202 -20.91 0.27 -1.57
CA GLY A 202 -19.87 1.28 -1.52
C GLY A 202 -19.81 2.18 -2.76
N GLU A 203 -19.48 3.46 -2.58
CA GLU A 203 -19.13 4.33 -3.70
C GLU A 203 -17.78 3.88 -4.31
N MET A 204 -17.75 3.68 -5.63
CA MET A 204 -16.55 3.25 -6.37
C MET A 204 -15.97 4.38 -7.24
N PHE A 205 -14.65 4.41 -7.39
CA PHE A 205 -14.02 5.31 -8.36
C PHE A 205 -14.21 4.80 -9.78
N GLN A 206 -14.79 5.61 -10.65
CA GLN A 206 -14.95 5.29 -12.06
C GLN A 206 -13.64 5.49 -12.83
N VAL A 207 -13.31 4.53 -13.70
CA VAL A 207 -12.17 4.59 -14.61
C VAL A 207 -12.71 4.77 -16.04
N THR A 208 -12.29 5.85 -16.72
CA THR A 208 -12.80 6.20 -18.05
C THR A 208 -11.74 6.93 -18.88
N THR A 209 -11.75 6.72 -20.21
CA THR A 209 -10.96 7.53 -21.15
C THR A 209 -11.79 8.64 -21.79
N LEU A 210 -13.13 8.58 -21.67
CA LEU A 210 -14.06 9.48 -22.36
C LEU A 210 -13.79 10.96 -22.10
N ILE A 211 -13.37 11.33 -20.89
CA ILE A 211 -13.05 12.73 -20.55
C ILE A 211 -11.85 13.21 -21.37
N SER A 212 -10.75 12.44 -21.36
CA SER A 212 -9.55 12.79 -22.11
C SER A 212 -9.79 12.79 -23.61
N ASP A 213 -10.60 11.84 -24.10
CA ASP A 213 -10.89 11.72 -25.52
C ASP A 213 -11.83 12.84 -26.00
N ALA A 214 -12.79 13.26 -25.17
CA ALA A 214 -13.61 14.45 -25.40
C ALA A 214 -12.74 15.72 -25.47
N ASP A 215 -11.81 15.92 -24.53
CA ASP A 215 -10.89 17.07 -24.53
C ASP A 215 -10.01 17.11 -25.78
N LYS A 216 -9.51 15.95 -26.24
CA LYS A 216 -8.70 15.84 -27.46
C LYS A 216 -9.55 16.18 -28.69
N LEU A 217 -10.76 15.65 -28.77
CA LEU A 217 -11.67 15.90 -29.87
C LEU A 217 -12.05 17.38 -29.94
N GLU A 218 -12.35 18.01 -28.80
CA GLU A 218 -12.68 19.44 -28.75
C GLU A 218 -11.52 20.30 -29.27
N LYS A 219 -10.29 20.04 -28.83
CA LYS A 219 -9.09 20.73 -29.34
C LYS A 219 -8.89 20.50 -30.84
N GLU A 220 -9.17 19.30 -31.32
CA GLU A 220 -9.07 18.95 -32.75
C GLU A 220 -10.11 19.68 -33.59
N LEU A 221 -11.36 19.74 -33.13
CA LEU A 221 -12.46 20.45 -33.78
C LEU A 221 -12.28 21.97 -33.79
N ILE A 222 -11.64 22.54 -32.77
CA ILE A 222 -11.26 23.97 -32.76
C ILE A 222 -10.21 24.25 -33.85
N LYS A 223 -9.19 23.38 -33.98
CA LYS A 223 -8.13 23.53 -34.98
C LYS A 223 -8.63 23.27 -36.40
N ASN A 224 -9.53 22.30 -36.54
CA ASN A 224 -10.09 21.85 -37.80
C ASN A 224 -11.61 21.78 -37.65
N PRO A 225 -12.37 22.84 -37.98
CA PRO A 225 -13.82 22.82 -37.83
C PRO A 225 -14.51 21.70 -38.64
N PRO A 226 -15.66 21.19 -38.21
CA PRO A 226 -16.50 20.34 -39.04
C PRO A 226 -16.89 21.07 -40.35
N PRO A 227 -17.02 20.34 -41.47
CA PRO A 227 -17.49 20.95 -42.71
C PRO A 227 -18.93 21.44 -42.56
N SER A 228 -19.24 22.57 -43.17
CA SER A 228 -20.61 23.09 -43.26
C SER A 228 -21.46 22.23 -44.21
N GLU A 229 -22.79 22.36 -44.14
CA GLU A 229 -23.68 21.73 -45.11
C GLU A 229 -23.34 22.15 -46.55
N ALA A 230 -22.91 23.40 -46.74
CA ALA A 230 -22.48 23.91 -48.05
C ALA A 230 -21.21 23.20 -48.56
N ASP A 231 -20.25 22.89 -47.67
CA ASP A 231 -19.03 22.16 -48.04
C ASP A 231 -19.35 20.72 -48.49
N ILE A 232 -20.30 20.07 -47.82
CA ILE A 232 -20.76 18.72 -48.17
C ILE A 232 -21.50 18.74 -49.52
N GLU A 233 -22.41 19.70 -49.73
CA GLU A 233 -23.14 19.83 -50.99
C GLU A 233 -22.21 20.18 -52.16
N ALA A 234 -21.20 21.03 -51.95
CA ALA A 234 -20.17 21.31 -52.94
C ALA A 234 -19.38 20.04 -53.30
N ALA A 235 -19.01 19.21 -52.32
CA ALA A 235 -18.33 17.94 -52.56
C ALA A 235 -19.21 16.93 -53.34
N LYS A 236 -20.52 16.88 -53.08
CA LYS A 236 -21.48 16.08 -53.86
C LYS A 236 -21.56 16.55 -55.32
N LEU A 237 -21.55 17.86 -55.55
CA LEU A 237 -21.56 18.42 -56.91
C LEU A 237 -20.30 18.02 -57.69
N VAL A 238 -19.12 18.08 -57.04
CA VAL A 238 -17.84 17.64 -57.66
C VAL A 238 -17.90 16.16 -58.06
N ILE A 239 -18.51 15.29 -57.25
CA ILE A 239 -18.69 13.88 -57.62
C ILE A 239 -19.60 13.74 -58.84
N LYS A 240 -20.68 14.54 -58.91
CA LYS A 240 -21.60 14.53 -60.06
C LYS A 240 -20.87 14.97 -61.33
N GLU A 241 -20.15 16.09 -61.29
CA GLU A 241 -19.38 16.61 -62.43
C GLU A 241 -18.30 15.62 -62.90
N LYS A 242 -17.52 15.05 -61.97
CA LYS A 242 -16.51 14.03 -62.32
C LYS A 242 -17.16 12.74 -62.84
N GLY A 243 -18.34 12.38 -62.34
CA GLY A 243 -19.12 11.25 -62.84
C GLY A 243 -19.57 11.46 -64.29
N GLU A 244 -20.08 12.66 -64.60
CA GLU A 244 -20.45 13.07 -65.96
C GLU A 244 -19.24 13.10 -66.91
N ALA A 245 -18.07 13.58 -66.44
CA ALA A 245 -16.84 13.56 -67.21
C ALA A 245 -16.38 12.13 -67.58
N VAL A 246 -16.45 11.18 -66.63
CA VAL A 246 -16.16 9.76 -66.90
C VAL A 246 -17.15 9.18 -67.91
N ALA A 247 -18.44 9.50 -67.77
CA ALA A 247 -19.47 9.02 -68.70
C ALA A 247 -19.24 9.55 -70.12
N LYS A 248 -18.87 10.83 -70.25
CA LYS A 248 -18.55 11.48 -71.53
C LYS A 248 -17.32 10.85 -72.18
N LEU A 249 -16.22 10.65 -71.45
CA LEU A 249 -15.01 10.00 -71.98
C LEU A 249 -15.27 8.55 -72.44
N LYS A 250 -16.16 7.82 -71.77
CA LYS A 250 -16.60 6.48 -72.21
C LYS A 250 -17.45 6.54 -73.48
N SER A 251 -18.36 7.51 -73.58
CA SER A 251 -19.19 7.74 -74.77
C SER A 251 -18.34 8.12 -75.99
N ASP A 252 -17.35 8.97 -75.79
CA ASP A 252 -16.46 9.48 -76.85
C ASP A 252 -15.37 8.47 -77.27
N LYS A 253 -15.38 7.25 -76.69
CA LYS A 253 -14.37 6.20 -76.91
C LYS A 253 -12.93 6.69 -76.72
N ALA A 254 -12.72 7.55 -75.72
CA ALA A 254 -11.41 8.07 -75.38
C ALA A 254 -10.43 6.94 -75.00
N GLY A 255 -9.13 7.23 -75.09
CA GLY A 255 -8.08 6.27 -74.77
C GLY A 255 -8.22 5.68 -73.36
N ARG A 256 -7.89 4.39 -73.21
CA ARG A 256 -8.02 3.64 -71.94
C ARG A 256 -7.33 4.36 -70.77
N GLU A 257 -6.19 5.00 -71.03
CA GLU A 257 -5.43 5.78 -70.04
C GLU A 257 -6.21 7.02 -69.55
N ALA A 258 -6.85 7.76 -70.46
CA ALA A 258 -7.64 8.95 -70.11
C ALA A 258 -8.89 8.60 -69.30
N ILE A 259 -9.57 7.50 -69.66
CA ILE A 259 -10.71 6.98 -68.89
C ILE A 259 -10.25 6.54 -67.50
N SER A 260 -9.13 5.81 -67.42
CA SER A 260 -8.58 5.35 -66.15
C SER A 260 -8.22 6.52 -65.23
N ALA A 261 -7.56 7.55 -65.75
CA ALA A 261 -7.20 8.75 -64.97
C ALA A 261 -8.44 9.47 -64.43
N SER A 262 -9.49 9.61 -65.25
CA SER A 262 -10.74 10.25 -64.83
C SER A 262 -11.50 9.44 -63.77
N VAL A 263 -11.50 8.10 -63.87
CA VAL A 263 -12.07 7.21 -62.84
C VAL A 263 -11.31 7.34 -61.52
N THR A 264 -9.98 7.39 -61.53
CA THR A 264 -9.18 7.61 -60.33
C THR A 264 -9.55 8.93 -59.64
N GLU A 265 -9.76 10.00 -60.41
CA GLU A 265 -10.17 11.30 -59.88
C GLU A 265 -11.59 11.31 -59.29
N LEU A 266 -12.50 10.52 -59.87
CA LEU A 266 -13.83 10.30 -59.32
C LEU A 266 -13.77 9.51 -58.00
N THR A 267 -12.93 8.47 -57.92
CA THR A 267 -12.75 7.68 -56.70
C THR A 267 -12.22 8.53 -55.55
N LYS A 268 -11.19 9.35 -55.80
CA LYS A 268 -10.67 10.29 -54.79
C LYS A 268 -11.74 11.28 -54.31
N ALA A 269 -12.60 11.78 -55.21
CA ALA A 269 -13.68 12.67 -54.84
C ALA A 269 -14.72 11.98 -53.93
N LYS A 270 -15.04 10.72 -54.21
CA LYS A 270 -15.92 9.90 -53.35
C LYS A 270 -15.31 9.66 -51.97
N GLU A 271 -14.02 9.34 -51.89
CA GLU A 271 -13.30 9.19 -50.62
C GLU A 271 -13.27 10.48 -49.81
N ASN A 272 -13.09 11.63 -50.47
CA ASN A 272 -13.12 12.93 -49.81
C ASN A 272 -14.52 13.26 -49.25
N LEU A 273 -15.60 13.00 -50.00
CA LEU A 273 -16.95 13.18 -49.48
C LEU A 273 -17.21 12.29 -48.26
N ALA A 274 -16.82 11.02 -48.31
CA ALA A 274 -16.98 10.11 -47.17
C ALA A 274 -16.27 10.64 -45.91
N LYS A 275 -15.05 11.17 -46.04
CA LYS A 275 -14.31 11.81 -44.93
C LYS A 275 -15.02 13.06 -44.41
N LEU A 276 -15.58 13.90 -45.29
CA LEU A 276 -16.33 15.09 -44.89
C LEU A 276 -17.62 14.71 -44.14
N GLU A 277 -18.32 13.67 -44.60
CA GLU A 277 -19.54 13.15 -43.96
C GLU A 277 -19.26 12.45 -42.63
N GLU A 278 -18.12 11.77 -42.47
CA GLU A 278 -17.70 11.24 -41.17
C GLU A 278 -17.33 12.37 -40.21
N ARG A 279 -16.60 13.38 -40.71
CA ARG A 279 -16.19 14.53 -39.91
C ARG A 279 -17.37 15.37 -39.45
N SER A 280 -18.40 15.54 -40.27
CA SER A 280 -19.61 16.30 -39.90
C SER A 280 -20.42 15.65 -38.78
N LYS A 281 -20.23 14.35 -38.53
CA LYS A 281 -20.88 13.62 -37.43
C LYS A 281 -20.16 13.80 -36.10
N LEU A 282 -18.91 14.27 -36.10
CA LEU A 282 -18.16 14.49 -34.88
C LEU A 282 -18.79 15.62 -34.07
N LYS A 283 -19.07 15.34 -32.80
CA LYS A 283 -19.61 16.30 -31.84
C LYS A 283 -18.62 16.47 -30.70
N PRO A 284 -18.37 17.70 -30.24
CA PRO A 284 -17.56 17.91 -29.04
C PRO A 284 -18.28 17.37 -27.80
N GLY A 285 -17.50 17.07 -26.77
CA GLY A 285 -18.01 16.58 -25.48
C GLY A 285 -18.07 15.05 -25.37
N ILE A 286 -18.57 14.58 -24.22
CA ILE A 286 -18.69 13.16 -23.90
C ILE A 286 -19.74 12.51 -24.82
N PRO A 287 -19.46 11.35 -25.46
CA PRO A 287 -20.41 10.70 -26.34
C PRO A 287 -21.68 10.31 -25.58
N GLN A 288 -22.84 10.52 -26.23
CA GLN A 288 -24.14 10.22 -25.66
C GLN A 288 -24.99 9.36 -26.60
N LYS A 289 -25.77 8.46 -26.00
CA LYS A 289 -26.77 7.62 -26.65
C LYS A 289 -28.03 7.60 -25.79
N ASP A 290 -29.17 7.92 -26.37
CA ASP A 290 -30.48 7.97 -25.70
C ASP A 290 -30.49 8.86 -24.43
N GLY A 291 -29.77 9.99 -24.46
CA GLY A 291 -29.67 10.94 -23.35
C GLY A 291 -28.77 10.49 -22.18
N LYS A 292 -28.08 9.35 -22.31
CA LYS A 292 -27.10 8.86 -21.35
C LYS A 292 -25.70 8.83 -21.97
N ILE A 293 -24.67 8.77 -21.13
CA ILE A 293 -23.30 8.58 -21.59
C ILE A 293 -23.19 7.25 -22.33
N ASP A 294 -22.62 7.27 -23.53
CA ASP A 294 -22.40 6.09 -24.35
C ASP A 294 -21.07 5.42 -24.01
N TYR A 295 -21.11 4.58 -22.97
CA TYR A 295 -19.93 3.82 -22.54
C TYR A 295 -19.45 2.76 -23.53
N THR A 296 -20.18 2.49 -24.62
CA THR A 296 -19.69 1.58 -25.67
C THR A 296 -18.48 2.15 -26.40
N GLN A 297 -18.26 3.46 -26.29
CA GLN A 297 -17.10 4.18 -26.82
C GLN A 297 -15.98 4.38 -25.79
N ASP A 298 -16.19 3.94 -24.54
CA ASP A 298 -15.15 3.94 -23.51
C ASP A 298 -14.18 2.75 -23.71
N PHE A 299 -13.06 2.75 -23.01
CA PHE A 299 -11.98 1.77 -23.20
C PHE A 299 -12.43 0.31 -23.12
N PHE A 300 -13.32 -0.03 -22.18
CA PHE A 300 -13.84 -1.39 -21.98
C PHE A 300 -15.20 -1.63 -22.64
N ALA A 301 -15.69 -0.67 -23.45
CA ALA A 301 -17.03 -0.66 -24.05
C ALA A 301 -18.18 -0.82 -23.03
N ARG A 302 -17.91 -0.50 -21.76
CA ARG A 302 -18.86 -0.46 -20.62
C ARG A 302 -18.23 0.35 -19.48
N GLN A 303 -19.01 0.64 -18.45
CA GLN A 303 -18.49 1.28 -17.24
C GLN A 303 -17.48 0.36 -16.54
N ALA A 304 -16.37 0.96 -16.11
CA ALA A 304 -15.33 0.31 -15.35
C ALA A 304 -14.97 1.15 -14.12
N PHE A 305 -14.50 0.48 -13.07
CA PHE A 305 -14.27 1.05 -11.75
C PHE A 305 -13.00 0.48 -11.13
N LEU A 306 -12.46 1.17 -10.13
CA LEU A 306 -11.44 0.59 -9.25
C LEU A 306 -12.09 -0.30 -8.20
N THR A 307 -11.53 -1.49 -8.00
CA THR A 307 -12.14 -2.50 -7.13
C THR A 307 -12.12 -2.11 -5.65
N VAL A 308 -13.20 -2.44 -4.95
CA VAL A 308 -13.30 -2.33 -3.48
C VAL A 308 -12.72 -3.56 -2.78
N SER A 309 -12.73 -4.71 -3.46
CA SER A 309 -12.30 -6.01 -2.96
C SER A 309 -12.00 -6.97 -4.12
N GLY A 310 -11.01 -7.85 -3.96
CA GLY A 310 -10.68 -8.93 -4.88
C GLY A 310 -11.38 -10.26 -4.56
N GLN A 311 -12.28 -10.26 -3.58
CA GLN A 311 -12.90 -11.43 -2.99
C GLN A 311 -13.58 -12.36 -4.01
N LEU A 312 -14.51 -11.84 -4.80
CA LEU A 312 -15.24 -12.65 -5.79
C LEU A 312 -14.31 -13.32 -6.81
N GLN A 313 -13.14 -12.72 -7.07
CA GLN A 313 -12.15 -13.34 -7.94
C GLN A 313 -11.37 -14.44 -7.23
N VAL A 314 -10.93 -14.24 -5.98
CA VAL A 314 -10.22 -15.30 -5.24
C VAL A 314 -11.12 -16.51 -4.95
N GLU A 315 -12.42 -16.34 -4.79
CA GLU A 315 -13.39 -17.46 -4.72
C GLU A 315 -13.29 -18.40 -5.93
N THR A 316 -13.23 -17.84 -7.15
CA THR A 316 -13.10 -18.66 -8.37
C THR A 316 -11.80 -19.46 -8.41
N TYR A 317 -10.72 -18.90 -7.85
CA TYR A 317 -9.45 -19.60 -7.75
C TYR A 317 -9.47 -20.64 -6.62
N ALA A 318 -10.07 -20.36 -5.47
CA ALA A 318 -10.20 -21.32 -4.38
C ALA A 318 -10.90 -22.62 -4.85
N CYS A 319 -11.92 -22.48 -5.71
CA CYS A 319 -12.58 -23.62 -6.36
C CYS A 319 -11.63 -24.51 -7.19
N ALA A 320 -10.55 -23.93 -7.72
CA ALA A 320 -9.63 -24.60 -8.65
C ALA A 320 -8.35 -25.08 -7.98
N VAL A 321 -7.85 -24.33 -6.98
CA VAL A 321 -6.52 -24.54 -6.37
C VAL A 321 -6.54 -24.54 -4.84
N SER A 322 -7.71 -24.80 -4.24
CA SER A 322 -7.93 -24.92 -2.80
C SER A 322 -7.79 -23.60 -2.03
N ASN A 323 -6.58 -23.27 -1.56
CA ASN A 323 -6.36 -22.16 -0.65
C ASN A 323 -5.62 -21.06 -1.38
N VAL A 324 -6.18 -19.85 -1.39
CA VAL A 324 -5.61 -18.73 -2.14
C VAL A 324 -5.68 -17.44 -1.36
N TYR A 325 -4.90 -16.45 -1.75
CA TYR A 325 -5.02 -15.11 -1.22
C TYR A 325 -4.62 -14.07 -2.23
N THR A 326 -5.23 -12.90 -2.17
CA THR A 326 -4.69 -11.69 -2.79
C THR A 326 -4.06 -10.78 -1.74
N PHE A 327 -3.18 -9.92 -2.22
CA PHE A 327 -2.47 -8.89 -1.48
C PHE A 327 -2.32 -7.76 -2.49
N GLY A 328 -3.19 -6.76 -2.41
CA GLY A 328 -3.31 -5.75 -3.46
C GLY A 328 -3.95 -4.45 -2.97
N PRO A 329 -3.85 -3.38 -3.78
CA PRO A 329 -4.53 -2.14 -3.49
C PRO A 329 -6.04 -2.27 -3.73
N THR A 330 -6.82 -1.64 -2.87
CA THR A 330 -8.27 -1.47 -3.02
C THR A 330 -8.67 -0.03 -2.73
N PHE A 331 -9.85 0.34 -3.21
CA PHE A 331 -10.27 1.73 -3.29
C PHE A 331 -11.67 1.93 -2.75
N ARG A 332 -11.90 3.02 -2.02
CA ARG A 332 -13.23 3.44 -1.55
C ARG A 332 -13.44 4.91 -1.87
N ALA A 333 -14.52 5.23 -2.59
CA ALA A 333 -14.78 6.60 -3.04
C ALA A 333 -15.64 7.41 -2.06
N GLU A 334 -16.01 6.83 -0.91
CA GLU A 334 -16.76 7.51 0.14
C GLU A 334 -16.09 8.83 0.55
N HIS A 335 -16.89 9.90 0.64
CA HIS A 335 -16.40 11.21 1.06
C HIS A 335 -16.18 11.30 2.58
N SER A 336 -15.17 10.58 3.09
CA SER A 336 -14.89 10.44 4.52
C SER A 336 -13.52 11.01 4.91
N HIS A 337 -13.52 12.19 5.54
CA HIS A 337 -12.31 12.87 6.02
C HIS A 337 -12.07 12.63 7.51
N THR A 338 -11.67 11.40 7.87
CA THR A 338 -11.33 11.03 9.25
C THR A 338 -9.84 10.71 9.38
N SER A 339 -9.32 10.64 10.62
CA SER A 339 -7.94 10.21 10.89
C SER A 339 -7.67 8.71 10.58
N ARG A 340 -8.67 8.04 10.01
CA ARG A 340 -8.85 6.59 10.03
C ARG A 340 -9.20 6.01 8.66
N HIS A 341 -9.64 6.81 7.70
CA HIS A 341 -10.03 6.36 6.36
C HIS A 341 -9.02 6.82 5.31
N LEU A 342 -8.83 5.98 4.30
CA LEU A 342 -8.03 6.26 3.11
C LEU A 342 -8.88 5.88 1.90
N ALA A 343 -8.77 6.67 0.83
CA ALA A 343 -9.42 6.36 -0.44
C ALA A 343 -8.71 5.21 -1.19
N GLU A 344 -7.42 5.01 -0.92
CA GLU A 344 -6.59 3.91 -1.41
C GLU A 344 -5.89 3.26 -0.21
N PHE A 345 -6.06 1.96 -0.06
CA PHE A 345 -5.39 1.16 0.96
C PHE A 345 -5.08 -0.23 0.41
N TRP A 346 -4.41 -1.05 1.21
CA TRP A 346 -4.01 -2.39 0.81
C TRP A 346 -4.78 -3.41 1.63
N MET A 347 -5.37 -4.37 0.95
CA MET A 347 -5.98 -5.53 1.57
C MET A 347 -5.15 -6.77 1.26
N VAL A 348 -5.04 -7.62 2.26
CA VAL A 348 -4.82 -9.06 2.07
C VAL A 348 -6.23 -9.63 1.94
N GLU A 349 -6.50 -10.66 1.16
CA GLU A 349 -7.84 -11.29 1.10
C GLU A 349 -7.66 -12.78 0.77
N PRO A 350 -7.51 -13.61 1.81
CA PRO A 350 -7.38 -15.05 1.70
C PRO A 350 -8.73 -15.77 1.73
N GLU A 351 -8.79 -16.89 1.01
CA GLU A 351 -9.98 -17.70 0.74
C GLU A 351 -9.60 -19.19 0.83
N MET A 352 -10.43 -20.00 1.49
CA MET A 352 -10.17 -21.42 1.77
C MET A 352 -11.30 -22.30 1.27
N ALA A 353 -11.04 -23.17 0.29
CA ALA A 353 -12.02 -24.17 -0.14
C ALA A 353 -12.23 -25.24 0.95
N PHE A 354 -13.47 -25.76 1.05
CA PHE A 354 -13.87 -26.84 1.97
C PHE A 354 -13.75 -26.53 3.46
N SER A 355 -13.65 -25.27 3.83
CA SER A 355 -13.59 -24.84 5.23
C SER A 355 -14.95 -24.26 5.67
N ASP A 356 -15.18 -24.16 6.97
CA ASP A 356 -16.35 -23.48 7.55
C ASP A 356 -15.97 -22.25 8.39
N LEU A 357 -16.96 -21.53 8.95
CA LEU A 357 -16.73 -20.35 9.77
C LEU A 357 -15.82 -20.61 10.99
N LYS A 358 -15.78 -21.83 11.53
CA LYS A 358 -14.89 -22.17 12.64
C LYS A 358 -13.45 -22.26 12.16
N ASP A 359 -13.22 -22.88 11.00
CA ASP A 359 -11.91 -22.92 10.36
C ASP A 359 -11.41 -21.51 10.04
N ASP A 360 -12.30 -20.64 9.59
CA ASP A 360 -12.01 -19.22 9.39
C ASP A 360 -11.41 -18.55 10.63
N MET A 361 -12.16 -18.64 11.73
CA MET A 361 -11.80 -18.03 12.98
C MET A 361 -10.47 -18.59 13.50
N ASN A 362 -10.20 -19.88 13.27
CA ASN A 362 -8.92 -20.50 13.60
C ASN A 362 -7.77 -19.90 12.76
N CYS A 363 -7.97 -19.76 11.45
CA CYS A 363 -6.98 -19.20 10.54
C CYS A 363 -6.69 -17.73 10.89
N ALA A 364 -7.73 -16.92 11.07
CA ALA A 364 -7.61 -15.51 11.43
C ALA A 364 -6.92 -15.31 12.79
N GLU A 365 -7.27 -16.10 13.81
CA GLU A 365 -6.60 -16.08 15.11
C GLU A 365 -5.11 -16.43 14.98
N ALA A 366 -4.79 -17.53 14.27
CA ALA A 366 -3.40 -17.95 14.06
C ALA A 366 -2.60 -16.90 13.28
N TYR A 367 -3.21 -16.28 12.26
CA TYR A 367 -2.58 -15.25 11.46
C TYR A 367 -2.23 -14.00 12.29
N VAL A 368 -3.18 -13.48 13.07
CA VAL A 368 -2.95 -12.29 13.92
C VAL A 368 -1.87 -12.57 14.97
N LYS A 369 -1.90 -13.73 15.60
CA LYS A 369 -0.86 -14.15 16.57
C LYS A 369 0.51 -14.22 15.90
N PHE A 370 0.60 -14.86 14.75
CA PHE A 370 1.84 -14.96 13.98
C PHE A 370 2.38 -13.58 13.57
N MET A 371 1.53 -12.61 13.20
CA MET A 371 1.96 -11.23 12.94
C MET A 371 2.54 -10.55 14.19
N CYS A 372 1.92 -10.74 15.35
CA CYS A 372 2.41 -10.18 16.61
C CYS A 372 3.77 -10.76 17.01
N ASP A 373 3.92 -12.09 16.95
CA ASP A 373 5.20 -12.76 17.21
C ASP A 373 6.28 -12.31 16.22
N TRP A 374 5.95 -12.24 14.93
CA TRP A 374 6.89 -11.77 13.91
C TRP A 374 7.45 -10.39 14.21
N LEU A 375 6.60 -9.44 14.65
CA LEU A 375 7.04 -8.11 15.04
C LEU A 375 7.95 -8.12 16.26
N LEU A 376 7.63 -8.94 17.26
CA LEU A 376 8.43 -9.08 18.48
C LEU A 376 9.80 -9.67 18.17
N ASP A 377 9.89 -10.60 17.23
CA ASP A 377 11.13 -11.30 16.88
C ASP A 377 12.01 -10.50 15.90
N HIS A 378 11.40 -9.85 14.89
CA HIS A 378 12.14 -9.27 13.76
C HIS A 378 12.21 -7.75 13.75
N CYS A 379 11.35 -7.07 14.52
CA CYS A 379 11.20 -5.61 14.53
C CYS A 379 11.29 -5.00 15.93
N PHE A 380 11.88 -5.71 16.90
CA PHE A 380 11.88 -5.28 18.31
C PHE A 380 12.41 -3.85 18.51
N ASP A 381 13.56 -3.50 17.90
CA ASP A 381 14.15 -2.15 18.00
C ASP A 381 13.21 -1.04 17.50
N ASP A 382 12.48 -1.32 16.41
CA ASP A 382 11.48 -0.40 15.87
C ASP A 382 10.28 -0.30 16.82
N MET A 383 9.85 -1.41 17.40
CA MET A 383 8.78 -1.45 18.38
C MET A 383 9.15 -0.73 19.69
N GLU A 384 10.39 -0.81 20.15
CA GLU A 384 10.90 -0.05 21.30
C GLU A 384 10.86 1.45 21.01
N PHE A 385 11.27 1.85 19.81
CA PHE A 385 11.14 3.24 19.37
C PHE A 385 9.67 3.68 19.39
N MET A 386 8.74 2.87 18.89
CA MET A 386 7.31 3.19 18.92
C MET A 386 6.77 3.26 20.35
N ALA A 387 7.18 2.34 21.22
CA ALA A 387 6.74 2.29 22.61
C ALA A 387 7.17 3.55 23.37
N LYS A 388 8.41 3.98 23.16
CA LYS A 388 8.97 5.17 23.80
C LYS A 388 8.29 6.46 23.37
N ASN A 389 7.93 6.58 22.08
CA ASN A 389 7.51 7.86 21.49
C ASN A 389 6.01 8.02 21.27
N TYR A 390 5.25 6.93 21.16
CA TYR A 390 3.83 6.97 20.76
C TYR A 390 2.92 6.18 21.70
N ASP A 391 3.27 4.93 22.04
CA ASP A 391 2.42 4.10 22.88
C ASP A 391 3.23 3.15 23.77
N LYS A 392 3.47 3.58 25.02
CA LYS A 392 4.24 2.81 26.03
C LYS A 392 3.73 1.38 26.26
N SER A 393 2.48 1.09 25.89
CA SER A 393 1.86 -0.20 26.10
C SER A 393 1.80 -1.08 24.84
N CYS A 394 2.33 -0.64 23.69
CA CYS A 394 2.21 -1.39 22.43
C CYS A 394 2.89 -2.77 22.47
N ILE A 395 4.11 -2.89 23.00
CA ILE A 395 4.83 -4.17 23.10
C ILE A 395 4.09 -5.15 24.01
N ASN A 396 3.62 -4.69 25.18
CA ASN A 396 2.85 -5.53 26.10
C ASN A 396 1.54 -5.99 25.46
N ARG A 397 0.92 -5.14 24.64
CA ARG A 397 -0.28 -5.48 23.88
C ARG A 397 0.01 -6.56 22.83
N LEU A 398 1.10 -6.43 22.06
CA LEU A 398 1.51 -7.45 21.10
C LEU A 398 1.74 -8.79 21.79
N ARG A 399 2.46 -8.81 22.91
CA ARG A 399 2.69 -10.02 23.71
C ARG A 399 1.38 -10.63 24.19
N MET A 400 0.45 -9.82 24.69
CA MET A 400 -0.86 -10.27 25.14
C MET A 400 -1.69 -10.87 23.99
N VAL A 401 -1.74 -10.20 22.83
CA VAL A 401 -2.49 -10.70 21.66
C VAL A 401 -1.89 -12.01 21.16
N ALA A 402 -0.56 -12.12 21.08
CA ALA A 402 0.11 -13.34 20.68
C ALA A 402 -0.17 -14.52 21.63
N SER A 403 -0.13 -14.28 22.94
CA SER A 403 -0.20 -15.36 23.93
C SER A 403 -1.62 -15.78 24.34
N THR A 404 -2.65 -14.96 24.06
CA THR A 404 -4.00 -15.17 24.62
C THR A 404 -4.92 -15.83 23.59
N PRO A 405 -5.66 -16.90 23.94
CA PRO A 405 -6.75 -17.40 23.11
C PRO A 405 -7.83 -16.34 22.89
N PHE A 406 -8.30 -16.19 21.65
CA PHE A 406 -9.32 -15.18 21.35
C PHE A 406 -10.67 -15.65 21.89
N GLU A 407 -11.39 -14.74 22.57
CA GLU A 407 -12.76 -15.02 22.98
C GLU A 407 -13.65 -15.14 21.73
N ARG A 408 -14.61 -16.06 21.70
CA ARG A 408 -15.53 -16.20 20.57
C ARG A 408 -16.95 -16.09 21.05
N ILE A 409 -17.67 -15.07 20.59
CA ILE A 409 -19.06 -14.81 20.97
C ILE A 409 -19.90 -14.56 19.72
N THR A 410 -21.16 -14.96 19.75
CA THR A 410 -22.11 -14.58 18.71
C THR A 410 -22.41 -13.08 18.79
N TYR A 411 -22.87 -12.49 17.68
CA TYR A 411 -23.37 -11.12 17.65
C TYR A 411 -24.49 -10.91 18.66
N THR A 412 -25.40 -11.88 18.80
CA THR A 412 -26.50 -11.81 19.75
C THR A 412 -25.99 -11.71 21.19
N GLU A 413 -25.03 -12.55 21.58
CA GLU A 413 -24.39 -12.47 22.90
C GLU A 413 -23.63 -11.14 23.08
N ALA A 414 -22.98 -10.63 22.04
CA ALA A 414 -22.29 -9.35 22.08
C ALA A 414 -23.26 -8.20 22.38
N VAL A 415 -24.42 -8.15 21.71
CA VAL A 415 -25.47 -7.15 21.97
C VAL A 415 -26.04 -7.30 23.37
N GLU A 416 -26.34 -8.53 23.82
CA GLU A 416 -26.84 -8.78 25.19
C GLU A 416 -25.88 -8.29 26.26
N LEU A 417 -24.57 -8.53 26.09
CA LEU A 417 -23.53 -8.05 27.00
C LEU A 417 -23.46 -6.52 27.03
N LEU A 418 -23.63 -5.86 25.89
CA LEU A 418 -23.66 -4.41 25.79
C LEU A 418 -24.93 -3.83 26.43
N GLU A 419 -26.09 -4.45 26.25
CA GLU A 419 -27.33 -4.06 26.90
C GLU A 419 -27.26 -4.19 28.42
N VAL A 420 -26.62 -5.27 28.92
CA VAL A 420 -26.33 -5.43 30.36
C VAL A 420 -25.44 -4.29 30.85
N ALA A 421 -24.38 -3.94 30.10
CA ALA A 421 -23.52 -2.82 30.46
C ALA A 421 -24.31 -1.50 30.54
N VAL A 422 -25.22 -1.24 29.61
CA VAL A 422 -26.11 -0.06 29.63
C VAL A 422 -26.98 -0.06 30.88
N LYS A 423 -27.57 -1.21 31.24
CA LYS A 423 -28.37 -1.37 32.47
C LYS A 423 -27.55 -1.15 33.74
N GLU A 424 -26.26 -1.49 33.73
CA GLU A 424 -25.30 -1.26 34.82
C GLU A 424 -24.75 0.18 34.85
N GLY A 425 -25.20 1.06 33.96
CA GLY A 425 -24.87 2.48 33.96
C GLY A 425 -23.76 2.88 32.97
N LYS A 426 -23.33 1.99 32.08
CA LYS A 426 -22.41 2.34 30.99
C LYS A 426 -23.15 3.17 29.93
N HIS A 427 -22.67 4.39 29.70
CA HIS A 427 -23.15 5.21 28.58
C HIS A 427 -22.33 4.95 27.31
N PHE A 428 -23.03 4.75 26.18
CA PHE A 428 -22.49 4.69 24.82
C PHE A 428 -23.07 5.84 24.00
N GLU A 429 -22.29 6.39 23.06
CA GLU A 429 -22.75 7.46 22.16
C GLU A 429 -23.74 6.92 21.12
N ASN A 430 -23.49 5.71 20.62
CA ASN A 430 -24.32 4.98 19.68
C ASN A 430 -25.23 4.01 20.42
N LYS A 431 -26.43 3.84 19.86
CA LYS A 431 -27.42 2.90 20.39
C LYS A 431 -26.84 1.49 20.45
N VAL A 432 -27.32 0.71 21.41
CA VAL A 432 -27.08 -0.73 21.51
C VAL A 432 -28.41 -1.40 21.28
N GLU A 433 -28.58 -2.02 20.12
CA GLU A 433 -29.79 -2.77 19.77
C GLU A 433 -29.45 -3.90 18.79
N TRP A 434 -30.27 -4.94 18.74
CA TRP A 434 -30.07 -6.02 17.77
C TRP A 434 -30.44 -5.55 16.37
N GLY A 435 -29.56 -5.77 15.39
CA GLY A 435 -29.77 -5.40 14.00
C GLY A 435 -28.96 -4.18 13.53
N ILE A 436 -28.18 -3.55 14.40
CA ILE A 436 -27.22 -2.51 14.02
C ILE A 436 -25.79 -3.06 13.96
N ASP A 437 -24.95 -2.43 13.14
CA ASP A 437 -23.51 -2.72 13.16
C ASP A 437 -22.87 -2.20 14.46
N LEU A 438 -21.88 -2.91 14.97
CA LEU A 438 -21.22 -2.54 16.22
C LEU A 438 -20.32 -1.32 15.99
N ALA A 439 -20.55 -0.26 16.75
CA ALA A 439 -19.71 0.93 16.70
C ALA A 439 -18.35 0.67 17.39
N SER A 440 -17.34 1.47 17.06
CA SER A 440 -15.98 1.32 17.61
C SER A 440 -15.93 1.37 19.15
N GLU A 441 -16.85 2.09 19.79
CA GLU A 441 -16.94 2.10 21.27
C GLU A 441 -17.49 0.80 21.86
N HIS A 442 -18.39 0.12 21.15
CA HIS A 442 -18.97 -1.17 21.55
C HIS A 442 -17.89 -2.25 21.44
N GLU A 443 -17.19 -2.30 20.31
CA GLU A 443 -16.05 -3.20 20.05
C GLU A 443 -14.96 -3.04 21.13
N ARG A 444 -14.63 -1.78 21.48
CA ARG A 444 -13.65 -1.47 22.52
C ARG A 444 -14.13 -1.86 23.91
N TYR A 445 -15.42 -1.71 24.22
CA TYR A 445 -15.93 -2.16 25.52
C TYR A 445 -15.77 -3.68 25.68
N LEU A 446 -16.13 -4.46 24.64
CA LEU A 446 -15.99 -5.91 24.66
C LEU A 446 -14.52 -6.32 24.90
N THR A 447 -13.60 -5.74 24.12
CA THR A 447 -12.17 -6.11 24.16
C THR A 447 -11.40 -5.54 25.34
N GLU A 448 -11.66 -4.31 25.77
CA GLU A 448 -10.86 -3.59 26.78
C GLU A 448 -11.47 -3.66 28.19
N VAL A 449 -12.79 -3.83 28.32
CA VAL A 449 -13.48 -3.80 29.63
C VAL A 449 -14.04 -5.17 29.98
N LYS A 450 -14.84 -5.78 29.09
CA LYS A 450 -15.55 -7.02 29.40
C LYS A 450 -14.62 -8.23 29.46
N PHE A 451 -13.83 -8.44 28.40
CA PHE A 451 -12.98 -9.63 28.26
C PHE A 451 -11.50 -9.37 28.52
N GLN A 452 -11.03 -8.13 28.30
CA GLN A 452 -9.62 -7.74 28.44
C GLN A 452 -8.65 -8.56 27.56
N LYS A 453 -9.14 -9.05 26.43
CA LYS A 453 -8.43 -9.85 25.42
C LYS A 453 -9.08 -9.68 24.04
N PRO A 454 -8.47 -10.15 22.94
CA PRO A 454 -9.11 -10.16 21.64
C PRO A 454 -10.39 -10.99 21.62
N VAL A 455 -11.35 -10.55 20.82
CA VAL A 455 -12.69 -11.13 20.72
C VAL A 455 -13.03 -11.31 19.24
N ILE A 456 -13.51 -12.49 18.86
CA ILE A 456 -14.13 -12.74 17.57
C ILE A 456 -15.65 -12.71 17.77
N VAL A 457 -16.31 -11.76 17.10
CA VAL A 457 -17.78 -11.69 17.09
C VAL A 457 -18.26 -12.33 15.80
N TYR A 458 -19.17 -13.31 15.88
CA TYR A 458 -19.63 -14.06 14.70
C TYR A 458 -21.15 -14.19 14.61
N ASN A 459 -21.68 -14.62 13.47
CA ASN A 459 -23.12 -14.75 13.20
C ASN A 459 -23.91 -13.42 13.24
N TYR A 460 -23.53 -12.47 12.38
CA TYR A 460 -24.18 -11.16 12.28
C TYR A 460 -25.56 -11.22 11.60
N PRO A 461 -26.46 -10.24 11.84
CA PRO A 461 -27.74 -10.13 11.14
C PRO A 461 -27.56 -9.99 9.63
N LYS A 462 -28.35 -10.73 8.84
CA LYS A 462 -28.25 -10.72 7.37
C LYS A 462 -28.48 -9.35 6.74
N GLY A 463 -29.27 -8.47 7.38
CA GLY A 463 -29.67 -7.18 6.82
C GLY A 463 -28.58 -6.10 6.84
N ILE A 464 -27.47 -6.34 7.54
CA ILE A 464 -26.36 -5.38 7.69
C ILE A 464 -25.03 -5.90 7.13
N LYS A 465 -25.08 -7.00 6.39
CA LYS A 465 -23.91 -7.67 5.82
C LYS A 465 -24.12 -7.90 4.33
N ALA A 466 -23.03 -8.16 3.61
CA ALA A 466 -23.04 -8.32 2.16
C ALA A 466 -23.82 -9.56 1.70
N PHE A 467 -24.27 -9.52 0.44
CA PHE A 467 -25.18 -10.51 -0.13
C PHE A 467 -24.59 -11.92 -0.26
N TYR A 468 -23.26 -12.03 -0.32
CA TYR A 468 -22.55 -13.29 -0.53
C TYR A 468 -22.42 -14.14 0.74
N MET A 469 -22.76 -13.59 1.92
CA MET A 469 -22.54 -14.30 3.18
C MET A 469 -23.53 -15.46 3.35
N ARG A 470 -23.05 -16.65 3.73
CA ARG A 470 -23.89 -17.85 3.92
C ARG A 470 -24.97 -17.56 4.97
N LEU A 471 -26.23 -17.76 4.61
CA LEU A 471 -27.36 -17.69 5.54
C LEU A 471 -27.29 -18.84 6.54
N ASN A 472 -27.38 -18.53 7.83
CA ASN A 472 -27.44 -19.55 8.88
C ASN A 472 -28.83 -20.21 8.94
N ASP A 473 -28.88 -21.36 9.61
CA ASP A 473 -30.09 -22.19 9.71
C ASP A 473 -31.23 -21.48 10.47
N ASP A 474 -30.92 -20.41 11.21
CA ASP A 474 -31.89 -19.54 11.89
C ASP A 474 -32.63 -18.56 10.95
N LEU A 475 -32.21 -18.46 9.68
CA LEU A 475 -32.71 -17.58 8.63
C LEU A 475 -32.66 -16.06 8.96
N LYS A 476 -31.96 -15.70 10.04
CA LYS A 476 -31.84 -14.33 10.58
C LYS A 476 -30.41 -13.82 10.49
N THR A 477 -29.43 -14.70 10.73
CA THR A 477 -28.01 -14.37 10.76
C THR A 477 -27.26 -14.97 9.57
N VAL A 478 -26.08 -14.46 9.30
CA VAL A 478 -25.15 -14.97 8.29
C VAL A 478 -23.83 -15.36 8.93
N ALA A 479 -23.15 -16.34 8.34
CA ALA A 479 -21.85 -16.83 8.77
C ALA A 479 -20.73 -15.81 8.48
N ALA A 480 -20.72 -14.73 9.26
CA ALA A 480 -19.74 -13.66 9.21
C ALA A 480 -18.98 -13.60 10.53
N MET A 481 -17.74 -13.13 10.53
CA MET A 481 -16.97 -12.88 11.75
C MET A 481 -16.13 -11.61 11.66
N ASP A 482 -15.95 -10.94 12.80
CA ASP A 482 -15.06 -9.79 12.98
C ASP A 482 -14.07 -10.08 14.12
N VAL A 483 -12.78 -9.86 13.89
CA VAL A 483 -11.73 -10.01 14.89
C VAL A 483 -11.41 -8.65 15.53
N LEU A 484 -11.90 -8.49 16.76
CA LEU A 484 -11.72 -7.30 17.57
C LEU A 484 -10.46 -7.43 18.43
N VAL A 485 -9.54 -6.48 18.32
CA VAL A 485 -8.34 -6.42 19.16
C VAL A 485 -8.39 -5.22 20.12
N PRO A 486 -7.95 -5.37 21.38
CA PRO A 486 -7.94 -4.26 22.33
C PRO A 486 -7.10 -3.09 21.80
N LYS A 487 -7.58 -1.87 22.00
CA LYS A 487 -6.92 -0.63 21.58
C LYS A 487 -6.41 -0.70 20.14
N VAL A 488 -7.32 -0.30 19.26
CA VAL A 488 -7.05 0.04 17.88
C VAL A 488 -5.97 1.14 17.81
N THR A 489 -4.71 0.73 17.61
CA THR A 489 -3.54 1.62 17.49
C THR A 489 -3.07 1.65 16.05
N CYS A 490 -1.93 2.30 15.75
CA CYS A 490 -1.44 2.47 14.38
C CYS A 490 -1.09 1.17 13.63
N PHE A 491 -1.25 0.00 14.23
CA PHE A 491 -0.90 -1.30 13.64
C PHE A 491 -2.10 -2.22 13.39
N PHE A 492 -3.12 -2.16 14.24
CA PHE A 492 -4.31 -2.99 14.10
C PHE A 492 -5.51 -2.11 14.43
N LYS A 493 -6.38 -1.88 13.45
CA LYS A 493 -7.47 -0.90 13.56
C LYS A 493 -8.86 -1.50 13.53
N LYS A 494 -8.97 -2.56 12.77
CA LYS A 494 -10.06 -3.50 12.73
C LYS A 494 -9.39 -4.60 11.91
N PHE A 495 -9.18 -5.77 12.48
CA PHE A 495 -9.46 -6.92 11.63
C PHE A 495 -10.99 -6.99 11.66
N GLN A 496 -11.65 -6.07 10.94
CA GLN A 496 -12.75 -6.56 10.12
C GLN A 496 -11.96 -7.56 9.32
N ALA A 497 -12.12 -8.84 9.68
CA ALA A 497 -11.39 -9.82 8.95
C ALA A 497 -11.72 -9.40 7.51
N LEU A 498 -10.69 -9.21 6.67
CA LEU A 498 -10.58 -10.06 5.50
C LEU A 498 -11.91 -10.78 5.38
N ASP A 499 -12.85 -10.33 4.54
CA ASP A 499 -14.12 -11.03 4.39
C ASP A 499 -13.73 -12.43 3.89
N TRP A 500 -13.26 -13.29 4.80
CA TRP A 500 -12.74 -14.62 4.64
C TRP A 500 -14.03 -15.38 4.58
N LEU A 501 -14.63 -15.34 3.42
CA LEU A 501 -15.85 -16.06 3.27
C LEU A 501 -15.51 -17.49 3.00
N LEU A 502 -16.36 -18.31 3.57
CA LEU A 502 -16.36 -19.71 3.34
C LEU A 502 -17.67 -19.97 2.69
N TYR A 503 -17.59 -20.03 1.37
CA TYR A 503 -18.55 -20.81 0.67
C TYR A 503 -18.27 -22.29 0.94
N PHE A 504 -19.25 -22.92 1.57
CA PHE A 504 -19.61 -24.28 1.15
C PHE A 504 -20.11 -24.19 -0.29
N ILE A 505 -19.21 -24.26 -1.28
CA ILE A 505 -19.61 -24.67 -2.62
C ILE A 505 -19.78 -26.18 -2.58
N PHE A 506 -20.90 -26.61 -1.96
CA PHE A 506 -21.53 -27.83 -2.43
C PHE A 506 -22.32 -27.42 -3.68
N PHE A 507 -21.93 -28.01 -4.82
CA PHE A 507 -22.79 -28.08 -6.00
C PHE A 507 -24.18 -28.61 -5.64
#